data_AF-A0A946RFT9-F1
#
_entry.id   AF-A0A946RFT9-F1
#
_cell.length_a   1.000
_cell.length_b   1.000
_cell.length_c   1.000
_cell.angle_alpha   90.00
_cell.angle_beta   90.00
_cell.angle_gamma   90.00
#
_symmetry.space_group_name_H-M   'P 1'
#
loop_
_entity.id
_entity.type
_entity.pdbx_description
1 polymer ?
#
loop_
_entity_poly.entity_id
_entity_poly.type
_entity_poly.pdbx_seq_one_letter_code
_entity_poly.pdbx_strand_id
1 'polypeptide(L)'
;MKKLYLILILSSIAVADVPSDLFSQANDAMIYEKYEDAIQVYESILDLGYDNAELYYNLGNAYYRLHYLGQSIWAYSNVLKISPRDQDTQHNLAVAGARRIDRIDLPKPFVLLQTYRDIKSNFTLKEWIMIGSLILLFQALWGFSLQFGWIQGAVSQSILTGLIFLTVGIHGIA
;
A
#
# COMPACT_ATOMS: atom_id res chain seq x y z
N MET A 1 -24.71 13.80 27.11
CA MET A 1 -23.37 13.68 26.49
C MET A 1 -22.84 12.24 26.44
N LYS A 2 -22.98 11.40 27.49
CA LYS A 2 -22.52 9.99 27.46
C LYS A 2 -23.18 9.09 26.40
N LYS A 3 -24.44 9.35 26.01
CA LYS A 3 -25.16 8.58 24.97
C LYS A 3 -24.72 8.93 23.52
N LEU A 4 -24.04 10.06 23.32
CA LEU A 4 -23.60 10.50 21.98
C LEU A 4 -22.33 9.75 21.54
N TYR A 5 -21.43 9.45 22.47
CA TYR A 5 -20.23 8.64 22.21
C TYR A 5 -20.56 7.18 21.84
N LEU A 6 -21.66 6.62 22.35
CA LEU A 6 -22.07 5.25 22.04
C LEU A 6 -22.59 5.12 20.59
N ILE A 7 -23.22 6.18 20.05
CA ILE A 7 -23.77 6.19 18.68
C ILE A 7 -22.64 6.32 17.64
N LEU A 8 -21.58 7.07 17.95
CA LEU A 8 -20.39 7.22 17.10
C LEU A 8 -19.52 5.95 17.01
N ILE A 9 -19.61 5.05 18.00
CA ILE A 9 -18.86 3.77 18.00
C ILE A 9 -19.64 2.67 17.25
N LEU A 10 -20.96 2.83 17.08
CA LEU A 10 -21.84 1.83 16.47
C LEU A 10 -22.18 2.09 14.98
N SER A 11 -21.88 3.27 14.45
CA SER A 11 -22.05 3.54 13.03
C SER A 11 -20.87 2.96 12.23
N SER A 12 -21.17 1.89 11.51
CA SER A 12 -20.46 1.35 10.35
C SER A 12 -19.13 0.62 10.59
N ILE A 13 -19.22 -0.58 11.17
CA ILE A 13 -18.52 -1.73 10.57
C ILE A 13 -19.57 -2.47 9.73
N ALA A 14 -19.93 -1.89 8.58
CA ALA A 14 -20.46 -2.71 7.50
C ALA A 14 -19.21 -3.36 6.88
N VAL A 15 -18.91 -4.60 7.25
CA VAL A 15 -17.97 -5.38 6.46
C VAL A 15 -18.66 -5.55 5.11
N ALA A 16 -18.15 -4.89 4.07
CA ALA A 16 -18.60 -5.19 2.73
C ALA A 16 -18.32 -6.69 2.51
N ASP A 17 -19.38 -7.47 2.28
CA ASP A 17 -19.21 -8.89 2.01
C ASP A 17 -18.28 -9.06 0.81
N VAL A 18 -17.29 -9.94 0.96
CA VAL A 18 -16.44 -10.35 -0.16
C VAL A 18 -17.39 -10.90 -1.22
N PRO A 19 -17.37 -10.41 -2.48
CA PRO A 19 -18.25 -10.91 -3.53
C PRO A 19 -17.77 -12.28 -4.04
N SER A 20 -17.83 -13.28 -3.16
CA SER A 20 -17.27 -14.63 -3.34
C SER A 20 -17.81 -15.33 -4.58
N ASP A 21 -19.09 -15.16 -4.87
CA ASP A 21 -19.74 -15.76 -6.03
C ASP A 21 -19.19 -15.18 -7.33
N LEU A 22 -18.99 -13.86 -7.38
CA LEU A 22 -18.38 -13.18 -8.53
C LEU A 22 -16.90 -13.57 -8.67
N PHE A 23 -16.16 -13.70 -7.56
CA PHE A 23 -14.79 -14.21 -7.58
C PHE A 23 -14.71 -15.62 -8.16
N SER A 24 -15.59 -16.52 -7.71
CA SER A 24 -15.65 -17.88 -8.25
C SER A 24 -15.96 -17.86 -9.74
N GLN A 25 -16.95 -17.07 -10.17
CA GLN A 25 -17.32 -16.94 -11.57
C GLN A 25 -16.15 -16.42 -12.43
N ALA A 26 -15.45 -15.38 -11.97
CA ALA A 26 -14.30 -14.83 -12.68
C ALA A 26 -13.13 -15.83 -12.73
N ASN A 27 -12.86 -16.52 -11.62
CA ASN A 27 -11.83 -17.57 -11.53
C ASN A 27 -12.15 -18.74 -12.48
N ASP A 28 -13.42 -19.15 -12.58
CA ASP A 28 -13.85 -20.18 -13.53
C ASP A 28 -13.62 -19.71 -14.97
N ALA A 29 -13.97 -18.45 -15.30
CA ALA A 29 -13.68 -17.86 -16.61
C ALA A 29 -12.16 -17.87 -16.91
N MET A 30 -11.31 -17.60 -15.93
CA MET A 30 -9.85 -17.72 -16.06
C MET A 30 -9.41 -19.15 -16.37
N ILE A 31 -9.99 -20.16 -15.70
CA ILE A 31 -9.70 -21.59 -15.92
C ILE A 31 -10.08 -22.02 -17.33
N TYR A 32 -11.21 -21.55 -17.84
CA TYR A 32 -11.69 -21.83 -19.19
C TYR A 32 -11.09 -20.91 -20.28
N GLU A 33 -10.06 -20.15 -19.93
CA GLU A 33 -9.34 -19.22 -20.83
C GLU A 33 -10.22 -18.13 -21.46
N LYS A 34 -11.35 -17.80 -20.82
CA LYS A 34 -12.25 -16.71 -21.22
C LYS A 34 -11.82 -15.42 -20.52
N TYR A 35 -10.69 -14.86 -20.95
CA TYR A 35 -10.06 -13.74 -20.24
C TYR A 35 -10.87 -12.45 -20.29
N GLU A 36 -11.55 -12.16 -21.40
CA GLU A 36 -12.44 -11.01 -21.54
C GLU A 36 -13.61 -11.09 -20.54
N ASP A 37 -14.23 -12.27 -20.43
CA ASP A 37 -15.32 -12.51 -19.47
C ASP A 37 -14.81 -12.36 -18.02
N ALA A 38 -13.62 -12.91 -17.73
CA ALA A 38 -13.00 -12.80 -16.41
C ALA A 38 -12.73 -11.33 -16.04
N ILE A 39 -12.19 -10.54 -16.97
CA ILE A 39 -11.95 -9.10 -16.76
C ILE A 39 -13.25 -8.40 -16.45
N GLN A 40 -14.31 -8.63 -17.24
CA GLN A 40 -15.60 -7.97 -17.00
C GLN A 40 -16.16 -8.27 -15.60
N VAL A 41 -16.07 -9.52 -15.15
CA VAL A 41 -16.54 -9.90 -13.81
C VAL A 41 -15.64 -9.31 -12.72
N TYR A 42 -14.31 -9.36 -12.86
CA TYR A 42 -13.41 -8.73 -11.89
C TYR A 42 -13.56 -7.21 -11.82
N GLU A 43 -13.77 -6.53 -12.94
CA GLU A 43 -14.05 -5.09 -12.95
C GLU A 43 -15.37 -4.78 -12.24
N SER A 44 -16.40 -5.62 -12.41
CA SER A 44 -17.64 -5.46 -11.65
C SER A 44 -17.44 -5.60 -10.13
N ILE A 45 -16.51 -6.47 -9.69
CA ILE A 45 -16.12 -6.59 -8.28
C ILE A 45 -15.42 -5.31 -7.81
N LEU A 46 -14.54 -4.75 -8.64
CA LEU A 46 -13.85 -3.49 -8.35
C LEU A 46 -14.86 -2.32 -8.24
N ASP A 47 -15.88 -2.28 -9.10
CA ASP A 47 -16.96 -1.28 -9.08
C ASP A 47 -17.82 -1.34 -7.81
N LEU A 48 -17.90 -2.51 -7.15
CA LEU A 48 -18.52 -2.65 -5.83
C LEU A 48 -17.65 -2.07 -4.70
N GLY A 49 -16.47 -1.51 -5.01
CA GLY A 49 -15.53 -0.93 -4.07
C GLY A 49 -14.62 -1.96 -3.39
N TYR A 50 -14.57 -3.20 -3.91
CA TYR A 50 -13.68 -4.21 -3.38
C TYR A 50 -12.25 -3.96 -3.86
N ASP A 51 -11.38 -3.57 -2.93
CA ASP A 51 -10.00 -3.14 -3.20
C ASP A 51 -9.03 -4.07 -2.47
N ASN A 52 -8.60 -5.16 -3.12
CA ASN A 52 -7.70 -6.13 -2.52
C ASN A 52 -6.61 -6.64 -3.50
N ALA A 53 -5.53 -7.20 -2.94
CA ALA A 53 -4.40 -7.69 -3.72
C ALA A 53 -4.78 -8.83 -4.70
N GLU A 54 -5.64 -9.76 -4.27
CA GLU A 54 -6.03 -10.91 -5.10
C GLU A 54 -6.78 -10.50 -6.38
N LEU A 55 -7.70 -9.53 -6.27
CA LEU A 55 -8.46 -9.00 -7.40
C LEU A 55 -7.52 -8.42 -8.46
N TYR A 56 -6.62 -7.53 -8.04
CA TYR A 56 -5.67 -6.92 -8.97
C TYR A 56 -4.68 -7.92 -9.52
N TYR A 57 -4.29 -8.93 -8.75
CA TYR A 57 -3.39 -9.98 -9.25
C TYR A 57 -4.06 -10.75 -10.40
N ASN A 58 -5.31 -11.14 -10.22
CA ASN A 58 -6.07 -11.87 -11.23
C ASN A 58 -6.43 -11.00 -12.45
N LEU A 59 -6.82 -9.73 -12.25
CA LEU A 59 -6.97 -8.75 -13.33
C LEU A 59 -5.67 -8.60 -14.10
N GLY A 60 -4.53 -8.46 -13.41
CA GLY A 60 -3.21 -8.33 -14.02
C GLY A 60 -2.87 -9.52 -14.90
N ASN A 61 -3.17 -10.73 -14.44
CA ASN A 61 -2.99 -11.98 -15.20
C ASN A 61 -3.91 -12.03 -16.43
N ALA A 62 -5.20 -11.71 -16.28
CA ALA A 62 -6.15 -11.71 -17.39
C ALA A 62 -5.75 -10.69 -18.47
N TYR A 63 -5.43 -9.46 -18.06
CA TYR A 63 -4.91 -8.42 -18.93
C TYR A 63 -3.62 -8.83 -19.65
N TYR A 64 -2.71 -9.49 -18.94
CA TYR A 64 -1.47 -9.98 -19.52
C TYR A 64 -1.71 -11.06 -20.59
N ARG A 65 -2.64 -11.99 -20.37
CA ARG A 65 -3.00 -13.05 -21.34
C ARG A 65 -3.58 -12.47 -22.63
N LEU A 66 -4.27 -11.34 -22.56
CA LEU A 66 -4.81 -10.61 -23.72
C LEU A 66 -3.86 -9.58 -24.33
N HIS A 67 -2.60 -9.52 -23.88
CA HIS A 67 -1.61 -8.53 -24.31
C HIS A 67 -1.99 -7.06 -24.02
N TYR A 68 -2.93 -6.84 -23.09
CA TYR A 68 -3.27 -5.52 -22.55
C TYR A 68 -2.22 -5.10 -21.50
N LEU A 69 -0.99 -4.87 -21.97
CA LEU A 69 0.19 -4.69 -21.11
C LEU A 69 0.08 -3.47 -20.17
N GLY A 70 -0.55 -2.38 -20.60
CA GLY A 70 -0.73 -1.19 -19.78
C GLY A 70 -1.61 -1.47 -18.56
N GLN A 71 -2.75 -2.12 -18.79
CA GLN A 71 -3.70 -2.51 -17.75
C GLN A 71 -3.12 -3.59 -16.83
N SER A 72 -2.36 -4.54 -17.38
CA SER A 72 -1.65 -5.54 -16.58
C SER A 72 -0.65 -4.89 -15.61
N ILE A 73 0.17 -3.96 -16.10
CA ILE A 73 1.12 -3.18 -15.28
C ILE A 73 0.38 -2.37 -14.21
N TRP A 74 -0.72 -1.71 -14.57
CA TRP A 74 -1.55 -0.98 -13.60
C TRP A 74 -2.05 -1.92 -12.49
N ALA A 75 -2.59 -3.07 -12.84
CA ALA A 75 -3.13 -4.03 -11.90
C ALA A 75 -2.04 -4.58 -10.96
N TYR A 76 -0.93 -5.09 -11.50
CA TYR A 76 0.19 -5.55 -10.66
C TYR A 76 0.78 -4.44 -9.79
N SER A 77 0.81 -3.19 -10.27
CA SER A 77 1.24 -2.06 -9.44
C SER A 77 0.31 -1.83 -8.26
N ASN A 78 -1.00 -2.03 -8.40
CA ASN A 78 -1.94 -1.93 -7.27
C ASN A 78 -1.79 -3.09 -6.28
N VAL A 79 -1.47 -4.30 -6.74
CA VAL A 79 -1.08 -5.39 -5.82
C VAL A 79 0.10 -4.96 -4.96
N LEU A 80 1.15 -4.37 -5.55
CA LEU A 80 2.33 -3.91 -4.80
C LEU A 80 2.07 -2.69 -3.90
N LYS A 81 0.98 -1.94 -4.08
CA LYS A 81 0.58 -0.92 -3.09
C LYS A 81 0.02 -1.56 -1.81
N ILE A 82 -0.66 -2.69 -1.96
CA ILE A 82 -1.31 -3.42 -0.85
C ILE A 82 -0.31 -4.39 -0.19
N SER A 83 0.46 -5.09 -1.01
CA SER A 83 1.45 -6.11 -0.64
C SER A 83 2.78 -5.81 -1.32
N PRO A 84 3.57 -4.84 -0.83
CA PRO A 84 4.78 -4.37 -1.53
C PRO A 84 5.90 -5.40 -1.63
N ARG A 85 5.82 -6.44 -0.80
CA ARG A 85 6.78 -7.55 -0.70
C ARG A 85 6.33 -8.81 -1.44
N ASP A 86 5.29 -8.73 -2.27
CA ASP A 86 4.80 -9.85 -3.08
C ASP A 86 5.76 -10.14 -4.26
N GLN A 87 6.56 -11.21 -4.13
CA GLN A 87 7.62 -11.54 -5.09
C GLN A 87 7.07 -11.99 -6.44
N ASP A 88 5.96 -12.72 -6.46
CA ASP A 88 5.32 -13.20 -7.68
C ASP A 88 4.82 -12.03 -8.52
N THR A 89 4.19 -11.05 -7.87
CA THR A 89 3.74 -9.81 -8.50
C THR A 89 4.91 -8.96 -8.99
N GLN A 90 5.99 -8.83 -8.21
CA GLN A 90 7.19 -8.12 -8.67
C GLN A 90 7.76 -8.75 -9.94
N HIS A 91 7.80 -10.09 -9.99
CA HIS A 91 8.22 -10.83 -11.17
C HIS A 91 7.28 -10.57 -12.36
N ASN A 92 5.97 -10.73 -12.17
CA ASN A 92 4.97 -10.54 -13.23
C ASN A 92 4.96 -9.11 -13.78
N LEU A 93 5.12 -8.10 -12.90
CA LEU A 93 5.25 -6.70 -13.29
C LEU A 93 6.50 -6.47 -14.14
N ALA A 94 7.64 -7.05 -13.76
CA ALA A 94 8.88 -6.97 -14.54
C ALA A 94 8.71 -7.61 -15.93
N VAL A 95 8.06 -8.77 -16.00
CA VAL A 95 7.78 -9.47 -17.26
C VAL A 95 6.84 -8.66 -18.16
N ALA A 96 5.73 -8.14 -17.62
CA ALA A 96 4.79 -7.28 -18.36
C ALA A 96 5.48 -5.99 -18.85
N GLY A 97 6.30 -5.37 -17.99
CA GLY A 97 7.08 -4.18 -18.32
C GLY A 97 8.11 -4.41 -19.43
N ALA A 98 8.77 -5.58 -19.44
CA ALA A 98 9.77 -5.94 -20.44
C ALA A 98 9.16 -6.16 -21.84
N ARG A 99 7.87 -6.50 -21.93
CA ARG A 99 7.14 -6.69 -23.20
C ARG A 99 6.59 -5.41 -23.80
N ARG A 100 6.67 -4.27 -23.11
CA ARG A 100 6.19 -2.99 -23.65
C ARG A 100 7.01 -2.55 -24.86
N ILE A 101 6.33 -2.19 -25.94
CA ILE A 101 6.94 -1.66 -27.15
C ILE A 101 7.64 -0.32 -26.86
N ASP A 102 7.01 0.54 -26.05
CA ASP A 102 7.51 1.89 -25.72
C ASP A 102 8.44 1.92 -24.49
N ARG A 103 9.28 0.90 -24.31
CA ARG A 103 10.19 0.85 -23.17
C ARG A 103 11.30 1.89 -23.30
N ILE A 104 11.24 2.91 -22.45
CA ILE A 104 12.33 3.87 -22.25
C ILE A 104 13.21 3.34 -21.11
N ASP A 105 14.43 2.95 -21.44
CA ASP A 105 15.44 2.57 -20.44
C ASP A 105 15.98 3.82 -19.75
N LEU A 106 15.46 4.08 -18.55
CA LEU A 106 15.96 5.14 -17.69
C LEU A 106 17.35 4.76 -17.15
N PRO A 107 18.32 5.69 -17.13
CA PRO A 107 19.59 5.45 -16.47
C PRO A 107 19.36 5.15 -14.98
N LYS A 108 20.24 4.31 -14.42
CA LYS A 108 20.19 4.02 -12.98
C LYS A 108 20.30 5.34 -12.20
N PRO A 109 19.38 5.60 -11.26
CA PRO A 109 19.49 6.78 -10.42
C PRO A 109 20.75 6.69 -9.55
N PHE A 110 21.21 7.84 -9.05
CA PHE A 110 22.27 7.86 -8.04
C PHE A 110 21.81 7.15 -6.76
N VAL A 111 22.76 6.65 -5.97
CA VAL A 111 22.52 5.74 -4.83
C VAL A 111 21.48 6.28 -3.85
N LEU A 112 21.56 7.56 -3.47
CA LEU A 112 20.63 8.14 -2.49
C LEU A 112 19.17 8.14 -2.99
N LEU A 113 18.91 8.41 -4.28
CA LEU A 113 17.56 8.32 -4.83
C LEU A 113 17.07 6.87 -4.94
N GLN A 114 17.98 5.93 -5.24
CA GLN A 114 17.65 4.51 -5.22
C GLN A 114 17.26 4.06 -3.82
N THR A 115 18.08 4.36 -2.81
CA THR A 115 17.79 4.03 -1.41
C THR A 115 16.47 4.64 -0.94
N TYR A 116 16.17 5.89 -1.30
CA TYR A 116 14.88 6.51 -0.99
C TYR A 116 13.71 5.75 -1.61
N ARG A 117 13.80 5.37 -2.89
CA ARG A 117 12.74 4.62 -3.60
C ARG A 117 12.55 3.24 -3.00
N ASP A 118 13.63 2.52 -2.74
CA ASP A 118 13.60 1.17 -2.18
C ASP A 118 12.96 1.16 -0.78
N ILE A 119 13.33 2.13 0.07
CA ILE A 119 12.70 2.31 1.38
C ILE A 119 11.22 2.64 1.21
N LYS A 120 10.88 3.61 0.36
CA LYS A 120 9.49 4.03 0.15
C LYS A 120 8.61 2.88 -0.32
N SER A 121 9.06 2.11 -1.31
CA SER A 121 8.27 1.07 -1.95
C SER A 121 8.17 -0.22 -1.14
N ASN A 122 8.97 -0.40 -0.09
CA ASN A 122 8.96 -1.65 0.69
C ASN A 122 7.91 -1.66 1.81
N PHE A 123 7.38 -0.50 2.18
CA PHE A 123 6.40 -0.33 3.24
C PHE A 123 5.05 0.13 2.68
N THR A 124 3.97 -0.39 3.28
CA THR A 124 2.61 0.07 2.99
C THR A 124 2.35 1.43 3.63
N LEU A 125 1.34 2.15 3.14
CA LEU A 125 0.88 3.39 3.77
C LEU A 125 0.52 3.19 5.25
N LYS A 126 -0.09 2.04 5.60
CA LYS A 126 -0.44 1.70 6.98
C LYS A 126 0.80 1.55 7.87
N GLU A 127 1.85 0.93 7.36
CA GLU A 127 3.12 0.79 8.08
C GLU A 127 3.81 2.14 8.28
N TRP A 128 3.80 3.02 7.27
CA TRP A 128 4.29 4.39 7.40
C TRP A 128 3.54 5.18 8.49
N ILE A 129 2.21 5.12 8.48
CA ILE A 129 1.37 5.75 9.51
C ILE A 129 1.67 5.18 10.90
N MET A 130 1.84 3.86 11.00
CA MET A 130 2.17 3.19 12.26
C MET A 130 3.53 3.65 12.80
N ILE A 131 4.57 3.64 11.96
CA ILE A 131 5.92 4.11 12.34
C ILE A 131 5.87 5.57 12.79
N GLY A 132 5.21 6.44 12.02
CA GLY A 132 5.03 7.85 12.36
C GLY A 132 4.31 8.03 13.71
N SER A 133 3.24 7.26 13.94
CA SER A 133 2.46 7.31 15.18
C SER A 133 3.27 6.86 16.40
N LEU A 134 4.10 5.82 16.27
CA LEU A 134 4.98 5.35 17.34
C LEU A 134 6.05 6.38 17.71
N ILE A 135 6.59 7.08 16.71
CA ILE A 135 7.58 8.14 16.94
C ILE A 135 6.93 9.34 17.63
N LEU A 136 5.74 9.76 17.20
CA LEU A 136 4.96 10.81 17.85
C LEU A 136 4.65 10.47 19.31
N LEU A 137 4.26 9.22 19.58
CA LEU A 137 4.03 8.75 20.94
C LEU A 137 5.32 8.81 21.77
N PHE A 138 6.43 8.32 21.23
CA PHE A 138 7.72 8.36 21.91
C PHE A 138 8.17 9.80 22.21
N GLN A 139 7.99 10.71 21.25
CA GLN A 139 8.26 12.13 21.43
C GLN A 139 7.42 12.76 22.53
N ALA A 140 6.13 12.43 22.59
CA ALA A 140 5.23 12.93 23.63
C ALA A 140 5.67 12.46 25.02
N LEU A 141 6.03 11.18 25.16
CA LEU A 141 6.56 10.61 26.41
C LEU A 141 7.90 11.24 26.80
N TRP A 142 8.78 11.50 25.82
CA TRP A 142 10.06 12.15 26.05
C TRP A 142 9.89 13.60 26.51
N GLY A 143 9.02 14.37 25.85
CA GLY A 143 8.67 15.73 26.22
C GLY A 143 8.01 15.82 27.61
N PHE A 144 7.10 14.89 27.92
CA PHE A 144 6.51 14.76 29.25
C PHE A 144 7.58 14.52 30.33
N SER A 145 8.51 13.59 30.08
CA SER A 145 9.60 13.29 31.02
C SER A 145 10.51 14.49 31.30
N LEU A 146 10.73 15.34 30.30
CA LEU A 146 11.45 16.62 30.46
C LEU A 146 10.66 17.61 31.33
N GLN A 147 9.34 17.71 31.13
CA GLN A 147 8.48 18.64 31.87
C GLN A 147 8.43 18.34 33.37
N PHE A 148 8.43 17.06 33.74
CA PHE A 148 8.44 16.63 35.14
C PHE A 148 9.85 16.47 35.73
N GLY A 149 10.88 16.84 34.97
CA GLY A 149 12.27 16.84 35.42
C GLY A 149 12.86 15.45 35.67
N TRP A 150 12.21 14.39 35.19
CA TRP A 150 12.73 13.01 35.28
C TRP A 150 13.97 12.82 34.41
N ILE A 151 14.02 13.54 33.29
CA ILE A 151 15.17 13.63 32.38
C ILE A 151 15.51 15.11 32.23
N GLN A 152 16.80 15.46 32.26
CA GLN A 152 17.25 16.86 32.17
C GLN A 152 18.55 16.96 31.35
N GLY A 153 18.90 18.20 30.97
CA GLY A 153 20.16 18.52 30.30
C GLY A 153 20.05 18.74 28.78
N ALA A 154 21.07 19.41 28.23
CA ALA A 154 21.12 19.81 26.82
C ALA A 154 21.04 18.61 25.85
N VAL A 155 21.62 17.47 26.24
CA VAL A 155 21.57 16.24 25.42
C VAL A 155 20.13 15.75 25.24
N SER A 156 19.29 15.81 26.28
CA SER A 156 17.89 15.39 26.18
C SER A 156 17.06 16.31 25.28
N GLN A 157 17.37 17.61 25.26
CA GLN A 157 16.74 18.59 24.36
C GLN A 157 17.17 18.38 22.90
N SER A 158 18.44 18.03 22.67
CA SER A 158 18.93 17.66 21.33
C SER A 158 18.27 16.38 20.82
N ILE A 159 18.03 15.40 21.69
CA ILE A 159 17.29 14.18 21.35
C ILE A 159 15.86 14.53 20.90
N LEU A 160 15.14 15.35 21.67
CA LEU A 160 13.79 15.79 21.31
C LEU A 160 13.75 16.49 19.95
N THR A 161 14.71 17.40 19.72
CA THR A 161 14.84 18.13 18.45
C THR A 161 15.13 17.18 17.28
N GLY A 162 16.03 16.21 17.47
CA GLY A 162 16.35 15.18 16.47
C GLY A 162 15.14 14.31 16.11
N LEU A 163 14.32 13.94 17.10
CA LEU A 163 13.08 13.20 16.86
C LEU A 163 12.09 14.01 16.02
N ILE A 164 11.99 15.33 16.22
CA ILE A 164 11.11 16.20 15.42
C ILE A 164 11.51 16.14 13.95
N PHE A 165 12.81 16.27 13.65
CA PHE A 165 13.31 16.12 12.28
C PHE A 165 13.06 14.73 11.71
N LEU A 166 13.25 13.67 12.50
CA LEU A 166 12.94 12.30 12.09
C LEU A 166 11.46 12.13 11.72
N THR A 167 10.57 12.75 12.49
CA THR A 167 9.12 12.71 12.25
C THR A 167 8.77 13.37 10.93
N VAL A 168 9.29 14.58 10.69
CA VAL A 168 9.10 15.29 9.41
C VAL A 168 9.67 14.48 8.25
N GLY A 169 10.83 13.86 8.44
CA GLY A 169 11.46 13.01 7.42
C GLY A 169 10.61 11.81 7.04
N ILE A 170 10.05 11.10 8.02
CA ILE A 170 9.20 9.91 7.79
C ILE A 170 7.88 10.27 7.11
N HIS A 171 7.25 11.37 7.52
CA HIS A 171 6.03 11.85 6.86
C HIS A 171 6.30 12.41 5.45
N GLY A 172 7.55 12.80 5.14
CA GLY A 172 7.96 13.16 3.78
C GLY A 172 8.23 11.96 2.87
N ILE A 173 8.38 10.75 3.42
CA ILE A 173 8.57 9.52 2.65
C ILE A 173 7.22 8.87 2.32
N ALA A 174 6.29 8.85 3.29
CA ALA A 174 4.91 8.35 3.16
C ALA A 174 4.17 9.05 2.01
#